data_AF-A0A7V8BYZ4-F1
#
_entry.id   AF-A0A7V8BYZ4-F1
#
_cell.length_a   1.000
_cell.length_b   1.000
_cell.length_c   1.000
_cell.angle_alpha   90.00
_cell.angle_beta   90.00
_cell.angle_gamma   90.00
#
_symmetry.space_group_name_H-M   'P 1'
#
loop_
_entity.id
_entity.type
_entity.pdbx_description
1 polymer ?
#
loop_
_entity_poly.entity_id
_entity_poly.type
_entity_poly.pdbx_seq_one_letter_code
_entity_poly.pdbx_strand_id
1 'polypeptide(L)' 'MVKQTLKRRKPGFNESYYGFKSFSELLEEAQARKLLELQRDEKSGGYIVRMG' A
#
# COMPACT_ATOMS: atom_id res chain seq x y z
N MET A 1 4.16 -2.32 -8.10
CA MET A 1 3.37 -3.54 -8.39
C MET A 1 2.17 -3.75 -7.46
N VAL A 2 2.21 -3.43 -6.16
CA VAL A 2 1.09 -3.66 -5.22
C VAL A 2 -0.20 -2.90 -5.59
N LYS A 3 -0.11 -1.59 -5.89
CA LYS A 3 -1.27 -0.75 -6.29
C LYS A 3 -1.99 -1.32 -7.52
N GLN A 4 -1.21 -1.80 -8.50
CA GLN A 4 -1.75 -2.37 -9.73
C GLN A 4 -2.50 -3.69 -9.47
N THR A 5 -1.94 -4.57 -8.63
CA THR A 5 -2.62 -5.80 -8.21
C THR A 5 -3.92 -5.50 -7.47
N LEU A 6 -3.93 -4.47 -6.62
CA LEU A 6 -5.12 -4.07 -5.86
C LEU A 6 -6.22 -3.54 -6.79
N LYS A 7 -5.87 -2.72 -7.77
CA LYS A 7 -6.81 -2.26 -8.81
C LYS A 7 -7.36 -3.40 -9.68
N ARG A 8 -6.57 -4.45 -9.95
CA ARG A 8 -7.06 -5.64 -10.68
C ARG A 8 -8.11 -6.43 -9.86
N ARG A 9 -7.90 -6.57 -8.54
CA ARG A 9 -8.84 -7.26 -7.65
C ARG A 9 -10.05 -6.39 -7.30
N LYS A 10 -9.88 -5.08 -7.19
CA LYS A 10 -10.92 -4.09 -6.88
C LYS A 10 -10.78 -2.89 -7.82
N PRO A 11 -11.45 -2.90 -8.99
CA PRO A 11 -11.33 -1.85 -10.01
C PRO A 11 -11.67 -0.44 -9.51
N GLY A 12 -12.56 -0.33 -8.51
CA GLY A 12 -12.91 0.93 -7.85
C GLY A 12 -11.98 1.36 -6.72
N PHE A 13 -10.83 0.70 -6.54
CA PHE A 13 -9.90 1.07 -5.48
C PHE A 13 -9.27 2.45 -5.76
N ASN A 14 -9.50 3.37 -4.83
CA ASN A 14 -8.88 4.68 -4.76
C ASN A 14 -8.59 4.99 -3.29
N GLU A 15 -7.38 5.43 -2.99
CA GLU A 15 -6.92 5.70 -1.63
C GLU A 15 -7.60 6.93 -1.02
N SER A 16 -7.90 7.92 -1.85
CA SER A 16 -8.61 9.14 -1.46
C SER A 16 -10.02 8.84 -0.97
N TYR A 17 -10.65 7.76 -1.45
CA TYR A 17 -11.95 7.31 -0.93
C TYR A 17 -11.89 6.93 0.55
N TYR A 18 -10.73 6.46 1.02
CA TYR A 18 -10.49 6.12 2.43
C TYR A 18 -9.83 7.26 3.22
N GLY A 19 -9.71 8.47 2.63
CA GLY A 19 -9.18 9.65 3.30
C GLY A 19 -7.65 9.81 3.25
N PHE A 20 -6.93 8.94 2.52
CA PHE A 20 -5.47 9.04 2.41
C PHE A 20 -5.04 9.95 1.26
N LYS A 21 -3.95 10.71 1.47
CA LYS A 21 -3.40 11.61 0.44
C LYS A 21 -2.58 10.85 -0.60
N SER A 22 -2.07 9.67 -0.25
CA SER A 22 -1.31 8.83 -1.17
C SER A 22 -1.47 7.34 -0.85
N PHE A 23 -1.08 6.48 -1.80
CA PHE A 23 -1.03 5.03 -1.56
C PHE A 23 0.03 4.63 -0.54
N SER A 24 1.13 5.36 -0.47
CA SER A 24 2.15 5.17 0.56
C SER A 24 1.57 5.36 1.96
N GLU A 25 0.80 6.43 2.17
CA GLU A 25 0.16 6.73 3.46
C GLU A 25 -0.84 5.63 3.87
N LEU A 26 -1.64 5.14 2.93
CA LEU A 26 -2.54 4.00 3.17
C LEU A 26 -1.78 2.74 3.60
N LEU A 27 -0.64 2.46 2.96
CA LEU A 27 0.19 1.31 3.29
C LEU A 27 0.85 1.48 4.67
N GLU A 28 1.39 2.66 4.97
CA GLU A 28 2.02 2.98 6.26
C GLU A 28 1.04 2.83 7.42
N GLU A 29 -0.20 3.30 7.25
CA GLU A 29 -1.28 3.10 8.22
C GLU A 29 -1.63 1.60 8.40
N ALA A 30 -1.68 0.84 7.31
CA ALA A 30 -1.91 -0.60 7.38
C ALA A 30 -0.79 -1.34 8.14
N GLN A 31 0.46 -0.91 7.99
CA GLN A 31 1.57 -1.41 8.80
C GLN A 31 1.46 -0.97 10.27
N ALA A 32 1.10 0.29 10.54
CA ALA A 32 0.91 0.78 11.90
C ALA A 32 -0.18 -0.02 12.65
N ARG A 33 -1.20 -0.46 11.92
CA ARG A 33 -2.25 -1.37 12.41
C ARG A 33 -1.84 -2.85 12.46
N LYS A 34 -0.59 -3.18 12.13
CA LYS A 34 -0.04 -4.55 12.08
C LYS A 34 -0.81 -5.50 11.14
N LEU A 35 -1.43 -4.95 10.08
CA LEU A 35 -2.15 -5.74 9.07
C LEU A 35 -1.22 -6.28 7.98
N LEU A 36 -0.06 -5.65 7.82
CA LEU A 36 0.99 -6.02 6.87
C LEU A 36 2.34 -5.49 7.35
N GLU A 37 3.41 -5.97 6.74
CA GLU A 37 4.74 -5.37 6.92
C GLU A 37 5.18 -4.69 5.62
N LEU A 38 5.69 -3.46 5.73
CA LEU A 38 6.38 -2.82 4.60
C LEU A 38 7.87 -2.88 4.80
N GLN A 39 8.56 -3.15 3.70
CA GLN A 39 9.99 -2.96 3.58
C GLN A 39 10.24 -1.91 2.51
N ARG A 40 10.99 -0.87 2.86
CA ARG A 40 11.41 0.16 1.90
C ARG A 40 12.47 -0.44 0.98
N ASP A 41 12.24 -0.34 -0.32
CA ASP A 41 13.21 -0.75 -1.34
C ASP A 41 14.03 0.47 -1.76
N GLU A 42 15.25 0.57 -1.23
CA GLU A 42 16.15 1.71 -1.48
C GLU A 42 16.59 1.81 -2.95
N LYS A 43 16.50 0.71 -3.72
CA LYS A 43 16.83 0.70 -5.15
C LYS A 43 15.75 1.35 -6.02
N SER A 44 14.47 1.13 -5.70
CA SER A 44 13.34 1.61 -6.50
C SER A 44 12.63 2.81 -5.89
N GLY A 45 12.95 3.19 -4.65
CA GLY A 45 12.27 4.26 -3.91
C GLY A 45 10.84 3.91 -3.49
N GLY A 46 10.45 2.63 -3.58
CA GLY A 46 9.10 2.15 -3.30
C GLY A 46 8.99 1.27 -2.06
N TYR A 47 7.81 0.68 -1.84
CA TYR A 47 7.55 -0.27 -0.76
C TYR A 47 7.33 -1.69 -1.30
N ILE A 48 7.95 -2.66 -0.65
CA ILE A 48 7.67 -4.09 -0.76
C ILE A 48 6.72 -4.45 0.39
N VAL A 49 5.54 -4.98 0.05
CA VAL A 49 4.59 -5.49 1.04
C VAL A 49 4.90 -6.95 1.32
N ARG A 50 5.05 -7.30 2.60
CA ARG A 50 5.13 -8.67 3.09
C ARG A 50 3.84 -9.02 3.84
N MET A 51 3.37 -10.24 3.65
CA MET A 51 2.29 -10.81 4.44
C MET A 51 2.93 -11.41 5.69
N GLY A 52 2.50 -10.96 6.87
CA GLY A 52 2.87 -11.55 8.16
C GLY A 52 2.17 -12.88 8.39
#